data_AF-A0A412C5B0-F1
#
_entry.id   AF-A0A412C5B0-F1
#
_cell.length_a   1.000
_cell.length_b   1.000
_cell.length_c   1.000
_cell.angle_alpha   90.00
_cell.angle_beta   90.00
_cell.angle_gamma   90.00
#
_symmetry.space_group_name_H-M   'P 1'
#
loop_
_entity.id
_entity.type
_entity.pdbx_description
1 polymer ?
#
loop_
_entity_poly.entity_id
_entity_poly.type
_entity_poly.pdbx_seq_one_letter_code
_entity_poly.pdbx_strand_id
1 'polypeptide(L)'
;MDFSYTTHFIYQSCITRVQKELERKKLHQISIYPSDKTLVSTFFNYMKYIEKGKPPKNNPYLLPKRLIKNENTDSGEPYGIVPTLGMEKFEVLWGKKDTEFLDHLELIFKYLILDIKENLQTKFPNIILVLYDYVPFAKYSTLLRIKKDNCISLLHTFGVYDEMVLPEKMDSYFFEAVQFTYDKKGFKEDFEKIFFEFASQLKSFINLPSKLKKFVESDFYDLFNKYKPSSDSLGLRVKELIEKDLVLGLELINSSKDSSNTLPKYYMWELNYASSKYIVQLENIQKKYFIFNTEKVWDF
;
A
#
# COMPACT_ATOMS: atom_id res chain seq x y z
N MET A 1 -6.64 -5.20 11.13
CA MET A 1 -5.33 -4.63 10.73
C MET A 1 -4.28 -5.15 11.68
N ASP A 2 -3.49 -6.12 11.22
CA ASP A 2 -2.38 -6.71 11.96
C ASP A 2 -1.01 -6.21 11.46
N PHE A 3 -0.99 -5.40 10.40
CA PHE A 3 0.21 -4.82 9.78
C PHE A 3 1.26 -5.86 9.40
N SER A 4 0.80 -7.05 8.98
CA SER A 4 1.67 -8.16 8.66
C SER A 4 2.62 -7.83 7.51
N TYR A 5 2.15 -7.34 6.36
CA TYR A 5 3.03 -7.07 5.20
C TYR A 5 4.14 -6.08 5.53
N THR A 6 3.78 -4.95 6.13
CA THR A 6 4.74 -3.90 6.49
C THR A 6 5.73 -4.40 7.53
N THR A 7 5.25 -5.10 8.56
CA THR A 7 6.11 -5.60 9.63
C THR A 7 7.07 -6.67 9.11
N HIS A 8 6.59 -7.60 8.28
CA HIS A 8 7.43 -8.62 7.66
C HIS A 8 8.56 -8.01 6.85
N PHE A 9 8.25 -7.02 6.00
CA PHE A 9 9.25 -6.34 5.20
C PHE A 9 10.32 -5.64 6.06
N ILE A 10 9.89 -4.82 7.04
CA ILE A 10 10.82 -4.10 7.94
C ILE A 10 11.75 -5.08 8.66
N TYR A 11 11.21 -6.19 9.17
CA TYR A 11 11.99 -7.20 9.86
C TYR A 11 12.96 -7.93 8.93
N GLN A 12 12.52 -8.30 7.74
CA GLN A 12 13.37 -8.96 6.75
C GLN A 12 14.54 -8.07 6.35
N SER A 13 14.28 -6.80 6.04
CA SER A 13 15.32 -5.82 5.69
C SER A 13 16.33 -5.65 6.83
N CYS A 14 15.85 -5.58 8.08
CA CYS A 14 16.73 -5.56 9.26
C CYS A 14 17.63 -6.81 9.35
N ILE A 15 17.08 -8.02 9.18
CA ILE A 15 17.86 -9.27 9.24
C ILE A 15 18.90 -9.30 8.13
N THR A 16 18.49 -9.02 6.89
CA THR A 16 19.38 -9.00 5.73
C THR A 16 20.54 -8.04 5.92
N ARG A 17 20.28 -6.84 6.46
CA ARG A 17 21.31 -5.85 6.73
C ARG A 17 22.32 -6.32 7.79
N VAL A 18 21.83 -6.80 8.92
CA VAL A 18 22.68 -7.33 9.99
C VAL A 18 23.52 -8.52 9.50
N GLN A 19 22.92 -9.40 8.68
CA GLN A 19 23.62 -10.52 8.07
C GLN A 19 24.75 -10.06 7.13
N LYS A 20 24.49 -9.08 6.26
CA LYS A 20 25.51 -8.51 5.37
C LYS A 20 26.68 -7.90 6.15
N GLU A 21 26.41 -7.20 7.24
CA GLU A 21 27.47 -6.60 8.07
C GLU A 21 28.28 -7.64 8.86
N LEU A 22 27.66 -8.72 9.34
CA LEU A 22 28.37 -9.86 9.91
C LEU A 22 29.32 -10.50 8.89
N GLU A 23 28.85 -10.73 7.66
CA GLU A 23 29.65 -11.31 6.57
C GLU A 23 30.82 -10.39 6.21
N ARG A 24 30.58 -9.09 6.09
CA ARG A 24 31.61 -8.07 5.83
C ARG A 24 32.71 -8.09 6.90
N LYS A 25 32.33 -8.26 8.18
CA LYS A 25 33.26 -8.33 9.31
C LYS A 25 33.82 -9.73 9.57
N LYS A 26 33.40 -10.76 8.82
CA LYS A 26 33.74 -12.17 9.04
C LYS A 26 33.41 -12.66 10.46
N LEU A 27 32.28 -12.21 11.00
CA LEU A 27 31.79 -12.57 12.32
C LEU A 27 30.68 -13.62 12.22
N HIS A 28 30.65 -14.56 13.17
CA HIS A 28 29.53 -15.50 13.29
C HIS A 28 28.33 -14.83 13.96
N GLN A 29 27.10 -15.21 13.58
CA GLN A 29 25.85 -14.70 14.18
C GLN A 29 25.86 -14.75 15.72
N ILE A 30 26.45 -15.81 16.29
CA ILE A 30 26.53 -16.01 17.75
C ILE A 30 27.33 -14.92 18.49
N SER A 31 28.22 -14.22 17.78
CA SER A 31 29.00 -13.11 18.36
C SER A 31 28.16 -11.91 18.76
N ILE A 32 26.94 -11.77 18.21
CA ILE A 32 26.01 -10.68 18.55
C ILE A 32 25.54 -10.81 20.00
N TYR A 33 25.22 -12.02 20.44
CA TYR A 33 24.68 -12.25 21.80
C TYR A 33 25.09 -13.67 22.27
N PRO A 34 26.33 -13.84 22.75
CA PRO A 34 26.88 -15.17 23.07
C PRO A 34 26.12 -15.92 24.17
N SER A 35 25.49 -15.20 25.09
CA SER A 35 24.79 -15.74 26.26
C SER A 35 23.40 -16.31 25.97
N ASP A 36 22.79 -15.99 24.82
CA ASP A 36 21.45 -16.46 24.43
C ASP A 36 21.42 -16.85 22.95
N LYS A 37 21.94 -18.06 22.66
CA LYS A 37 21.99 -18.63 21.31
C LYS A 37 20.59 -18.76 20.68
N THR A 38 19.59 -19.03 21.51
CA THR A 38 18.20 -19.20 21.08
C THR A 38 17.63 -17.89 20.55
N LEU A 39 17.89 -16.78 21.23
CA LEU A 39 17.49 -15.45 20.78
C LEU A 39 18.11 -15.09 19.42
N VAL A 40 19.41 -15.31 19.26
CA VAL A 40 20.12 -15.07 17.98
C VAL A 40 19.52 -15.92 16.86
N SER A 41 19.35 -17.22 17.11
CA SER A 41 18.75 -18.15 16.14
C SER A 41 17.32 -17.74 15.76
N THR A 42 16.52 -17.30 16.74
CA THR A 42 15.14 -16.84 16.50
C THR A 42 15.11 -15.62 15.58
N PHE A 43 16.02 -14.66 15.78
CA PHE A 43 16.13 -13.47 14.95
C PHE A 43 16.46 -13.82 13.49
N PHE A 44 17.52 -14.60 13.24
CA PHE A 44 17.95 -14.91 11.87
C PHE A 44 17.03 -15.91 11.14
N ASN A 45 16.34 -16.79 11.86
CA ASN A 45 15.43 -17.77 11.25
C ASN A 45 13.97 -17.30 11.19
N TYR A 46 13.69 -16.04 11.52
CA TYR A 46 12.34 -15.48 11.53
C TYR A 46 11.54 -15.76 10.24
N MET A 47 12.10 -15.45 9.06
CA MET A 47 11.39 -15.64 7.79
C MET A 47 11.03 -17.11 7.53
N LYS A 48 11.92 -18.05 7.87
CA LYS A 48 11.68 -19.50 7.74
C LYS A 48 10.52 -19.98 8.62
N TYR A 49 10.26 -19.33 9.75
CA TYR A 49 9.12 -19.68 10.61
C TYR A 49 7.79 -19.24 9.99
N ILE A 50 7.77 -18.06 9.37
CA ILE A 50 6.57 -17.51 8.71
C ILE A 50 6.21 -18.32 7.47
N GLU A 51 7.18 -18.62 6.62
CA GLU A 51 6.98 -19.45 5.41
C GLU A 51 6.38 -20.82 5.73
N LYS A 52 6.67 -21.36 6.93
CA LYS A 52 6.13 -22.64 7.40
C LYS A 52 4.77 -22.53 8.06
N GLY A 53 4.13 -21.35 8.07
CA GLY A 53 2.86 -21.11 8.76
C GLY A 53 2.94 -21.32 10.27
N LYS A 54 4.15 -21.31 10.85
CA LYS A 54 4.39 -21.52 12.28
C LYS A 54 4.85 -20.20 12.89
N PRO A 55 3.93 -19.28 13.25
CA PRO A 55 4.34 -18.11 14.01
C PRO A 55 5.10 -18.60 15.26
N PRO A 56 6.29 -18.06 15.53
CA PRO A 56 7.06 -18.46 16.72
C PRO A 56 6.18 -18.38 17.97
N LYS A 57 6.30 -19.37 18.88
CA LYS A 57 5.51 -19.45 20.12
C LYS A 57 5.64 -18.19 21.00
N ASN A 58 6.73 -17.44 20.84
CA ASN A 58 6.96 -16.14 21.45
C ASN A 58 6.79 -15.05 20.38
N ASN A 59 6.29 -13.86 20.76
CA ASN A 59 6.09 -12.74 19.83
C ASN A 59 7.34 -12.55 18.95
N PRO A 60 7.27 -12.90 17.65
CA PRO A 60 8.44 -12.92 16.78
C PRO A 60 8.91 -11.51 16.42
N TYR A 61 8.04 -10.53 16.66
CA TYR A 61 8.30 -9.11 16.54
C TYR A 61 8.95 -8.52 17.79
N LEU A 62 9.66 -9.33 18.56
CA LEU A 62 10.57 -8.85 19.57
C LEU A 62 11.97 -8.98 19.00
N LEU A 63 12.40 -8.04 18.14
CA LEU A 63 13.78 -7.59 18.22
C LEU A 63 13.90 -6.91 19.59
N PRO A 64 14.27 -7.66 20.64
CA PRO A 64 14.14 -7.13 21.98
C PRO A 64 15.24 -6.09 22.14
N LYS A 65 14.99 -5.05 22.93
CA LYS A 65 15.97 -3.98 23.16
C LYS A 65 17.37 -4.56 23.50
N ARG A 66 17.39 -5.68 24.22
CA ARG A 66 18.58 -6.46 24.58
C ARG A 66 19.39 -7.00 23.39
N LEU A 67 18.77 -7.40 22.28
CA LEU A 67 19.53 -7.88 21.11
C LEU A 67 20.17 -6.70 20.36
N ILE A 68 19.51 -5.53 20.36
CA ILE A 68 20.05 -4.32 19.72
C ILE A 68 21.25 -3.80 20.50
N LYS A 69 21.09 -3.63 21.81
CA LYS A 69 22.14 -3.22 22.74
C LYS A 69 21.79 -3.70 24.15
N ASN A 70 22.71 -4.39 24.79
CA ASN A 70 22.68 -4.74 26.21
C ASN A 70 24.07 -4.51 26.82
N GLU A 71 24.15 -4.58 28.14
CA GLU A 71 25.40 -4.44 28.90
C GLU A 71 25.59 -5.67 29.77
N ASN A 72 26.83 -6.16 29.84
CA ASN A 72 27.15 -7.31 30.67
C ASN A 72 27.11 -6.87 32.13
N THR A 73 26.30 -7.53 32.97
CA THR A 73 26.16 -7.17 34.38
C THR A 73 27.46 -7.30 35.16
N ASP A 74 28.37 -8.17 34.71
CA ASP A 74 29.59 -8.50 35.44
C ASP A 74 30.81 -7.72 34.95
N SER A 75 30.91 -7.47 33.63
CA SER A 75 32.06 -6.75 33.03
C SER A 75 31.75 -5.30 32.62
N GLY A 76 30.47 -4.89 32.56
CA GLY A 76 30.05 -3.60 32.04
C GLY A 76 30.21 -3.44 30.52
N GLU A 77 30.73 -4.45 29.82
CA GLU A 77 30.97 -4.37 28.38
C GLU A 77 29.65 -4.40 27.58
N PRO A 78 29.48 -3.49 26.61
CA PRO A 78 28.30 -3.49 25.77
C PRO A 78 28.35 -4.63 24.75
N TYR A 79 27.24 -5.34 24.60
CA TYR A 79 27.07 -6.42 23.61
C TYR A 79 25.70 -6.32 22.92
N GLY A 80 25.51 -7.03 21.80
CA GLY A 80 24.36 -6.86 20.91
C GLY A 80 24.76 -6.34 19.53
N ILE A 81 23.78 -6.15 18.65
CA ILE A 81 24.01 -5.81 17.24
C ILE A 81 24.82 -4.50 17.10
N VAL A 82 24.43 -3.45 17.82
CA VAL A 82 25.07 -2.13 17.76
C VAL A 82 26.55 -2.19 18.16
N PRO A 83 26.93 -2.67 19.35
CA PRO A 83 28.34 -2.72 19.75
C PRO A 83 29.17 -3.73 18.93
N THR A 84 28.60 -4.88 18.54
CA THR A 84 29.33 -5.88 17.74
C THR A 84 29.61 -5.38 16.31
N LEU A 85 28.63 -4.72 15.67
CA LEU A 85 28.74 -4.28 14.28
C LEU A 85 29.17 -2.81 14.14
N GLY A 86 29.20 -2.04 15.22
CA GLY A 86 29.55 -0.61 15.18
C GLY A 86 28.57 0.22 14.37
N MET A 87 27.32 -0.24 14.25
CA MET A 87 26.25 0.43 13.51
C MET A 87 25.46 1.34 14.43
N GLU A 88 24.88 2.39 13.88
CA GLU A 88 23.92 3.18 14.65
C GLU A 88 22.62 2.42 14.87
N LYS A 89 21.93 2.75 15.96
CA LYS A 89 20.66 2.10 16.28
C LYS A 89 19.59 2.32 15.21
N PHE A 90 19.53 3.51 14.64
CA PHE A 90 18.60 3.81 13.54
C PHE A 90 18.95 2.95 12.33
N GLU A 91 20.23 2.88 11.97
CA GLU A 91 20.74 2.05 10.87
C GLU A 91 20.38 0.57 11.05
N VAL A 92 20.53 0.03 12.27
CA VAL A 92 20.15 -1.35 12.58
C VAL A 92 18.67 -1.61 12.34
N LEU A 93 17.79 -0.66 12.64
CA LEU A 93 16.35 -0.84 12.47
C LEU A 93 15.92 -0.56 11.02
N TRP A 94 16.26 0.61 10.51
CA TRP A 94 15.64 1.19 9.33
C TRP A 94 16.57 1.29 8.11
N GLY A 95 17.86 1.02 8.30
CA GLY A 95 18.88 1.21 7.28
C GLY A 95 19.53 2.59 7.36
N LYS A 96 20.58 2.77 6.55
CA LYS A 96 21.26 4.07 6.46
C LYS A 96 20.28 5.13 5.96
N LYS A 97 20.22 6.25 6.68
CA LYS A 97 19.24 7.30 6.45
C LYS A 97 19.28 7.84 5.01
N ASP A 98 20.48 8.02 4.46
CA ASP A 98 20.67 8.68 3.16
C ASP A 98 20.64 7.71 1.97
N THR A 99 20.41 6.41 2.19
CA THR A 99 20.36 5.41 1.11
C THR A 99 19.24 4.41 1.34
N GLU A 100 19.51 3.33 2.06
CA GLU A 100 18.59 2.18 2.22
C GLU A 100 17.22 2.58 2.77
N PHE A 101 17.19 3.54 3.70
CA PHE A 101 15.92 4.02 4.25
C PHE A 101 15.04 4.60 3.15
N LEU A 102 15.60 5.45 2.28
CA LEU A 102 14.90 6.10 1.18
C LEU A 102 14.47 5.09 0.11
N ASP A 103 15.34 4.14 -0.21
CA ASP A 103 15.07 3.06 -1.19
C ASP A 103 13.89 2.19 -0.76
N HIS A 104 13.67 2.04 0.55
CA HIS A 104 12.60 1.23 1.12
C HIS A 104 11.26 1.95 1.27
N LEU A 105 11.21 3.29 1.19
CA LEU A 105 9.99 4.06 1.48
C LEU A 105 8.81 3.67 0.59
N GLU A 106 9.05 3.48 -0.70
CA GLU A 106 7.98 3.13 -1.66
C GLU A 106 7.36 1.77 -1.33
N LEU A 107 8.19 0.78 -1.01
CA LEU A 107 7.73 -0.55 -0.63
C LEU A 107 6.98 -0.51 0.70
N ILE A 108 7.47 0.24 1.69
CA ILE A 108 6.79 0.44 2.97
C ILE A 108 5.42 1.08 2.73
N PHE A 109 5.33 2.12 1.91
CA PHE A 109 4.08 2.76 1.54
C PHE A 109 3.09 1.76 0.94
N LYS A 110 3.53 0.97 -0.05
CA LYS A 110 2.70 -0.07 -0.69
C LYS A 110 2.23 -1.12 0.31
N TYR A 111 3.10 -1.58 1.22
CA TYR A 111 2.73 -2.56 2.23
C TYR A 111 1.78 -2.01 3.29
N LEU A 112 1.92 -0.75 3.68
CA LEU A 112 0.98 -0.08 4.59
C LEU A 112 -0.42 -0.05 3.98
N ILE A 113 -0.52 0.29 2.69
CA ILE A 113 -1.79 0.29 1.98
C ILE A 113 -2.37 -1.12 1.85
N LEU A 114 -1.54 -2.13 1.58
CA LEU A 114 -1.98 -3.53 1.57
C LEU A 114 -2.54 -3.99 2.91
N ASP A 115 -1.86 -3.64 4.01
CA ASP A 115 -2.27 -4.00 5.37
C ASP A 115 -3.64 -3.41 5.77
N ILE A 116 -4.06 -2.32 5.12
CA ILE A 116 -5.36 -1.66 5.38
C ILE A 116 -6.38 -1.83 4.25
N LYS A 117 -6.05 -2.56 3.17
CA LYS A 117 -6.87 -2.68 1.96
C LYS A 117 -8.33 -3.01 2.24
N GLU A 118 -8.56 -4.04 3.06
CA GLU A 118 -9.90 -4.51 3.45
C GLU A 118 -10.68 -3.51 4.34
N ASN A 119 -9.99 -2.51 4.90
CA ASN A 119 -10.58 -1.48 5.75
C ASN A 119 -10.67 -0.11 5.07
N LEU A 120 -10.22 0.02 3.82
CA LEU A 120 -10.20 1.30 3.09
C LEU A 120 -11.60 1.93 3.00
N GLN A 121 -12.62 1.15 2.65
CA GLN A 121 -13.98 1.67 2.48
C GLN A 121 -14.65 2.03 3.81
N THR A 122 -14.31 1.35 4.91
CA THR A 122 -15.03 1.47 6.19
C THR A 122 -14.33 2.40 7.18
N LYS A 123 -13.01 2.32 7.28
CA LYS A 123 -12.21 3.07 8.26
C LYS A 123 -11.38 4.20 7.65
N PHE A 124 -11.04 4.11 6.37
CA PHE A 124 -10.17 5.09 5.72
C PHE A 124 -10.78 5.67 4.43
N PRO A 125 -11.99 6.26 4.50
CA PRO A 125 -12.71 6.74 3.32
C PRO A 125 -11.91 7.80 2.54
N ASN A 126 -11.09 8.62 3.20
CA ASN A 126 -10.27 9.59 2.48
C ASN A 126 -9.13 8.94 1.69
N ILE A 127 -8.56 7.83 2.17
CA ILE A 127 -7.52 7.09 1.44
C ILE A 127 -8.09 6.53 0.13
N ILE A 128 -9.23 5.85 0.20
CA ILE A 128 -9.87 5.31 -1.02
C ILE A 128 -10.27 6.41 -2.00
N LEU A 129 -10.72 7.57 -1.51
CA LEU A 129 -11.02 8.73 -2.35
C LEU A 129 -9.79 9.22 -3.11
N VAL A 130 -8.62 9.29 -2.48
CA VAL A 130 -7.38 9.68 -3.16
C VAL A 130 -6.97 8.64 -4.21
N LEU A 131 -7.13 7.35 -3.94
CA LEU A 131 -6.87 6.30 -4.92
C LEU A 131 -7.80 6.40 -6.14
N TYR A 132 -9.05 6.84 -5.94
CA TYR A 132 -9.98 7.12 -7.04
C TYR A 132 -9.56 8.29 -7.93
N ASP A 133 -8.49 9.01 -7.64
CA ASP A 133 -7.97 10.01 -8.57
C ASP A 133 -7.35 9.38 -9.84
N TYR A 134 -6.95 8.10 -9.74
CA TYR A 134 -6.53 7.31 -10.89
C TYR A 134 -7.75 6.75 -11.64
N VAL A 135 -7.94 7.20 -12.88
CA VAL A 135 -9.10 6.93 -13.74
C VAL A 135 -9.35 5.43 -13.94
N PRO A 136 -8.36 4.58 -14.29
CA PRO A 136 -8.61 3.15 -14.44
C PRO A 136 -9.17 2.53 -13.17
N PHE A 137 -8.57 2.82 -12.01
CA PHE A 137 -9.08 2.30 -10.75
C PHE A 137 -10.49 2.82 -10.45
N ALA A 138 -10.75 4.12 -10.58
CA ALA A 138 -12.09 4.69 -10.40
C ALA A 138 -13.12 4.03 -11.33
N LYS A 139 -12.81 3.90 -12.62
CA LYS A 139 -13.67 3.28 -13.62
C LYS A 139 -14.01 1.83 -13.26
N TYR A 140 -12.99 0.98 -13.16
CA TYR A 140 -13.20 -0.46 -13.07
C TYR A 140 -13.74 -0.90 -11.72
N SER A 141 -13.33 -0.25 -10.62
CA SER A 141 -13.88 -0.54 -9.29
C SER A 141 -15.35 -0.11 -9.16
N THR A 142 -15.72 1.03 -9.75
CA THR A 142 -17.11 1.52 -9.74
C THR A 142 -18.01 0.62 -10.57
N LEU A 143 -17.55 0.22 -11.77
CA LEU A 143 -18.27 -0.75 -12.62
C LEU A 143 -18.42 -2.11 -11.94
N LEU A 144 -17.39 -2.62 -11.26
CA LEU A 144 -17.48 -3.90 -10.55
C LEU A 144 -18.51 -3.84 -9.43
N ARG A 145 -18.52 -2.75 -8.66
CA ARG A 145 -19.52 -2.55 -7.60
C ARG A 145 -20.94 -2.56 -8.18
N ILE A 146 -21.19 -1.78 -9.22
CA ILE A 146 -22.51 -1.71 -9.85
C ILE A 146 -22.95 -3.06 -10.42
N LYS A 147 -22.03 -3.79 -11.08
CA LYS A 147 -22.27 -5.15 -11.56
C LYS A 147 -22.70 -6.10 -10.43
N LYS A 148 -22.01 -6.05 -9.28
CA LYS A 148 -22.33 -6.87 -8.11
C LYS A 148 -23.68 -6.49 -7.49
N ASP A 149 -23.94 -5.20 -7.33
CA ASP A 149 -25.15 -4.71 -6.66
C ASP A 149 -26.42 -4.94 -7.50
N ASN A 150 -26.31 -4.95 -8.83
CA ASN A 150 -27.45 -4.99 -9.75
C ASN A 150 -27.55 -6.27 -10.59
N CYS A 151 -26.56 -7.17 -10.54
CA CYS A 151 -26.51 -8.41 -11.32
C CYS A 151 -26.73 -8.20 -12.84
N ILE A 152 -26.08 -7.18 -13.42
CA ILE A 152 -26.21 -6.80 -14.83
C ILE A 152 -24.98 -7.14 -15.68
N SER A 153 -25.18 -7.27 -16.99
CA SER A 153 -24.06 -7.24 -17.95
C SER A 153 -23.70 -5.80 -18.32
N LEU A 154 -22.41 -5.47 -18.26
CA LEU A 154 -21.91 -4.11 -18.49
C LEU A 154 -21.78 -3.77 -19.98
N LEU A 155 -21.56 -4.78 -20.84
CA LEU A 155 -21.30 -4.59 -22.26
C LEU A 155 -22.47 -3.89 -22.96
N HIS A 156 -23.69 -4.32 -22.63
CA HIS A 156 -24.91 -3.79 -23.22
C HIS A 156 -25.14 -2.29 -22.95
N THR A 157 -24.50 -1.75 -21.91
CA THR A 157 -24.84 -0.43 -21.40
C THR A 157 -23.66 0.56 -21.50
N PHE A 158 -22.40 0.10 -21.42
CA PHE A 158 -21.22 0.97 -21.39
C PHE A 158 -20.20 0.70 -22.50
N GLY A 159 -20.40 -0.33 -23.33
CA GLY A 159 -19.36 -0.77 -24.26
C GLY A 159 -18.09 -1.23 -23.52
N VAL A 160 -18.23 -1.65 -22.26
CA VAL A 160 -17.16 -2.26 -21.46
C VAL A 160 -17.49 -3.73 -21.28
N TYR A 161 -16.57 -4.58 -21.73
CA TYR A 161 -16.68 -6.02 -21.62
C TYR A 161 -16.63 -6.48 -20.16
N ASP A 162 -17.46 -7.46 -19.81
CA ASP A 162 -17.54 -8.01 -18.46
C ASP A 162 -16.20 -8.61 -18.00
N GLU A 163 -15.41 -9.13 -18.93
CA GLU A 163 -14.07 -9.69 -18.75
C GLU A 163 -13.02 -8.62 -18.40
N MET A 164 -13.31 -7.33 -18.65
CA MET A 164 -12.46 -6.22 -18.22
C MET A 164 -12.72 -5.84 -16.76
N VAL A 165 -13.85 -6.27 -16.20
CA VAL A 165 -14.36 -5.93 -14.87
C VAL A 165 -14.46 -7.21 -14.04
N LEU A 166 -13.32 -7.87 -13.90
CA LEU A 166 -13.18 -9.12 -13.15
C LEU A 166 -12.48 -8.88 -11.81
N PRO A 167 -12.88 -9.55 -10.72
CA PRO A 167 -12.22 -9.42 -9.42
C PRO A 167 -10.70 -9.61 -9.50
N GLU A 168 -10.23 -10.55 -10.32
CA GLU A 168 -8.81 -10.90 -10.48
C GLU A 168 -7.99 -9.77 -11.10
N LYS A 169 -8.63 -8.85 -11.84
CA LYS A 169 -7.97 -7.68 -12.43
C LYS A 169 -7.95 -6.47 -11.51
N MET A 170 -8.79 -6.45 -10.46
CA MET A 170 -8.91 -5.28 -9.59
C MET A 170 -7.63 -4.99 -8.82
N ASP A 171 -6.87 -6.04 -8.50
CA ASP A 171 -5.59 -5.88 -7.82
C ASP A 171 -4.59 -5.09 -8.66
N SER A 172 -4.54 -5.34 -9.97
CA SER A 172 -3.68 -4.56 -10.89
C SER A 172 -4.04 -3.07 -10.86
N TYR A 173 -5.32 -2.74 -11.05
CA TYR A 173 -5.77 -1.35 -11.04
C TYR A 173 -5.57 -0.69 -9.67
N PHE A 174 -5.74 -1.44 -8.58
CA PHE A 174 -5.49 -0.98 -7.24
C PHE A 174 -4.01 -0.62 -7.05
N PHE A 175 -3.09 -1.52 -7.42
CA PHE A 175 -1.65 -1.26 -7.28
C PHE A 175 -1.18 -0.10 -8.18
N GLU A 176 -1.73 0.01 -9.39
CA GLU A 176 -1.48 1.19 -10.25
C GLU A 176 -1.98 2.48 -9.59
N ALA A 177 -3.14 2.49 -8.94
CA ALA A 177 -3.64 3.66 -8.21
C ALA A 177 -2.77 4.03 -7.00
N VAL A 178 -2.26 3.02 -6.29
CA VAL A 178 -1.30 3.20 -5.19
C VAL A 178 -0.02 3.84 -5.71
N GLN A 179 0.55 3.31 -6.80
CA GLN A 179 1.73 3.89 -7.44
C GLN A 179 1.46 5.32 -7.93
N PHE A 180 0.37 5.53 -8.65
CA PHE A 180 -0.05 6.84 -9.15
C PHE A 180 -0.16 7.88 -8.02
N THR A 181 -0.65 7.46 -6.85
CA THR A 181 -0.73 8.32 -5.66
C THR A 181 0.66 8.65 -5.11
N TYR A 182 1.55 7.67 -5.02
CA TYR A 182 2.92 7.87 -4.54
C TYR A 182 3.72 8.82 -5.44
N ASP A 183 3.47 8.73 -6.75
CA ASP A 183 4.12 9.56 -7.77
C ASP A 183 3.51 10.96 -7.90
N LYS A 184 2.47 11.29 -7.13
CA LYS A 184 1.93 12.65 -7.09
C LYS A 184 3.01 13.60 -6.59
N LYS A 185 3.11 14.75 -7.25
CA LYS A 185 4.06 15.80 -6.90
C LYS A 185 3.96 16.17 -5.41
N GLY A 186 5.08 16.03 -4.69
CA GLY A 186 5.19 16.35 -3.27
C GLY A 186 4.78 15.21 -2.32
N PHE A 187 4.08 14.17 -2.81
CA PHE A 187 3.53 13.12 -1.94
C PHE A 187 4.64 12.28 -1.33
N LYS A 188 5.64 11.91 -2.14
CA LYS A 188 6.81 11.14 -1.69
C LYS A 188 7.57 11.89 -0.58
N GLU A 189 7.81 13.18 -0.77
CA GLU A 189 8.55 14.03 0.17
C GLU A 189 7.78 14.20 1.50
N ASP A 190 6.47 14.40 1.43
CA ASP A 190 5.65 14.46 2.63
C ASP A 190 5.57 13.11 3.36
N PHE A 191 5.46 12.01 2.62
CA PHE A 191 5.47 10.66 3.19
C PHE A 191 6.81 10.34 3.86
N GLU A 192 7.93 10.65 3.19
CA GLU A 192 9.28 10.51 3.74
C GLU A 192 9.37 11.23 5.08
N LYS A 193 8.91 12.49 5.15
CA LYS A 193 8.97 13.29 6.37
C LYS A 193 8.23 12.62 7.52
N ILE A 194 6.95 12.29 7.33
CA ILE A 194 6.15 11.71 8.44
C ILE A 194 6.66 10.32 8.83
N PHE A 195 7.14 9.52 7.86
CA PHE A 195 7.62 8.19 8.15
C PHE A 195 9.00 8.21 8.82
N PHE A 196 9.86 9.17 8.45
CA PHE A 196 11.13 9.40 9.13
C PHE A 196 10.94 9.84 10.58
N GLU A 197 9.98 10.73 10.85
CA GLU A 197 9.61 11.14 12.21
C GLU A 197 9.12 9.94 13.03
N PHE A 198 8.24 9.12 12.46
CA PHE A 198 7.79 7.86 13.06
C PHE A 198 8.96 6.91 13.36
N ALA A 199 9.82 6.64 12.38
CA ALA A 199 10.96 5.73 12.51
C ALA A 199 11.97 6.20 13.57
N SER A 200 12.23 7.50 13.63
CA SER A 200 13.18 8.12 14.56
C SER A 200 12.75 8.00 16.02
N GLN A 201 11.45 7.96 16.29
CA GLN A 201 10.93 7.76 17.65
C GLN A 201 11.09 6.31 18.14
N LEU A 202 11.34 5.35 17.23
CA LEU A 202 11.36 3.93 17.54
C LEU A 202 12.75 3.44 17.96
N LYS A 203 12.85 3.12 19.25
CA LYS A 203 14.03 2.49 19.86
C LYS A 203 14.06 0.96 19.75
N SER A 204 13.02 0.34 19.22
CA SER A 204 12.94 -1.09 18.93
C SER A 204 11.63 -1.37 18.22
N PHE A 205 11.52 -2.57 17.65
CA PHE A 205 10.30 -3.05 17.02
C PHE A 205 9.30 -3.69 17.98
N ILE A 206 9.49 -3.52 19.29
CA ILE A 206 8.51 -3.96 20.30
C ILE A 206 7.17 -3.26 20.02
N ASN A 207 6.11 -4.06 19.88
CA ASN A 207 4.75 -3.62 19.53
C ASN A 207 4.69 -2.81 18.23
N LEU A 208 5.59 -3.07 17.27
CA LEU A 208 5.61 -2.36 15.99
C LEU A 208 4.24 -2.38 15.28
N PRO A 209 3.50 -3.50 15.18
CA PRO A 209 2.16 -3.50 14.57
C PRO A 209 1.19 -2.50 15.23
N SER A 210 1.18 -2.42 16.56
CA SER A 210 0.31 -1.48 17.27
C SER A 210 0.75 -0.02 17.08
N LYS A 211 2.04 0.23 16.87
CA LYS A 211 2.56 1.57 16.60
C LYS A 211 2.29 1.99 15.15
N LEU A 212 2.46 1.08 14.20
CA LEU A 212 2.07 1.27 12.80
C LEU A 212 0.58 1.57 12.70
N LYS A 213 -0.26 0.84 13.44
CA LYS A 213 -1.69 1.14 13.52
C LYS A 213 -1.97 2.59 13.93
N LYS A 214 -1.32 3.07 15.00
CA LYS A 214 -1.48 4.45 15.45
C LYS A 214 -1.01 5.46 14.40
N PHE A 215 0.16 5.23 13.82
CA PHE A 215 0.69 6.06 12.74
C PHE A 215 -0.27 6.12 11.54
N VAL A 216 -0.87 4.98 11.16
CA VAL A 216 -1.82 4.92 10.05
C VAL A 216 -3.12 5.64 10.36
N GLU A 217 -3.62 5.48 11.59
CA GLU A 217 -4.83 6.15 12.06
C GLU A 217 -4.62 7.66 12.33
N SER A 218 -3.38 8.15 12.38
CA SER A 218 -3.03 9.57 12.52
C SER A 218 -2.34 10.14 11.28
N ASP A 219 -1.01 10.15 11.27
CA ASP A 219 -0.16 10.96 10.39
C ASP A 219 -0.32 10.52 8.93
N PHE A 220 -0.44 9.21 8.70
CA PHE A 220 -0.68 8.68 7.38
C PHE A 220 -2.06 9.07 6.85
N TYR A 221 -3.10 9.01 7.68
CA TYR A 221 -4.44 9.41 7.27
C TYR A 221 -4.50 10.92 6.97
N ASP A 222 -3.81 11.72 7.78
CA ASP A 222 -3.71 13.18 7.58
C ASP A 222 -2.91 13.56 6.33
N LEU A 223 -1.89 12.78 5.98
CA LEU A 223 -1.22 12.90 4.68
C LEU A 223 -2.23 12.75 3.54
N PHE A 224 -3.05 11.70 3.55
CA PHE A 224 -4.07 11.51 2.53
C PHE A 224 -5.13 12.63 2.52
N ASN A 225 -5.43 13.23 3.66
CA ASN A 225 -6.33 14.39 3.73
C ASN A 225 -5.77 15.61 2.97
N LYS A 226 -4.45 15.84 3.00
CA LYS A 226 -3.79 16.92 2.25
C LYS A 226 -3.90 16.72 0.73
N TYR A 227 -3.91 15.47 0.28
CA TYR A 227 -3.96 15.09 -1.13
C TYR A 227 -5.37 14.73 -1.61
N LYS A 228 -6.39 15.05 -0.82
CA LYS A 228 -7.77 14.75 -1.16
C LYS A 228 -8.12 15.36 -2.52
N PRO A 229 -8.65 14.56 -3.45
CA PRO A 229 -9.00 15.06 -4.77
C PRO A 229 -10.06 16.17 -4.70
N SER A 230 -9.86 17.22 -5.49
CA SER A 230 -10.80 18.32 -5.69
C SER A 230 -11.69 18.05 -6.93
N SER A 231 -12.44 19.07 -7.36
CA SER A 231 -13.20 19.08 -8.63
C SER A 231 -12.35 18.79 -9.88
N ASP A 232 -11.03 18.91 -9.76
CA ASP A 232 -10.08 18.69 -10.86
C ASP A 232 -9.71 17.21 -11.01
N SER A 233 -10.14 16.36 -10.08
CA SER A 233 -9.92 14.92 -10.16
C SER A 233 -10.66 14.29 -11.33
N LEU A 234 -9.89 13.81 -12.29
CA LEU A 234 -10.45 13.09 -13.44
C LEU A 234 -11.09 11.78 -13.01
N GLY A 235 -10.48 11.06 -12.07
CA GLY A 235 -11.00 9.78 -11.61
C GLY A 235 -12.29 9.93 -10.78
N LEU A 236 -12.41 10.94 -9.91
CA LEU A 236 -13.69 11.24 -9.25
C LEU A 236 -14.78 11.61 -10.26
N ARG A 237 -14.45 12.43 -11.27
CA ARG A 237 -15.39 12.78 -12.35
C ARG A 237 -15.87 11.53 -13.09
N VAL A 238 -14.95 10.61 -13.41
CA VAL A 238 -15.30 9.33 -14.05
C VAL A 238 -16.21 8.51 -13.14
N LYS A 239 -15.91 8.40 -11.86
CA LYS A 239 -16.76 7.70 -10.89
C LYS A 239 -18.15 8.31 -10.83
N GLU A 240 -18.28 9.62 -10.77
CA GLU A 240 -19.58 10.31 -10.73
C GLU A 240 -20.37 10.15 -12.03
N LEU A 241 -19.73 10.24 -13.19
CA LEU A 241 -20.38 10.02 -14.49
C LEU A 241 -20.91 8.58 -14.57
N ILE A 242 -20.09 7.61 -14.17
CA ILE A 242 -20.49 6.21 -14.07
C ILE A 242 -21.68 6.10 -13.11
N GLU A 243 -21.60 6.57 -11.88
CA GLU A 243 -22.69 6.45 -10.89
C GLU A 243 -23.99 7.14 -11.33
N LYS A 244 -23.93 8.32 -11.93
CA LYS A 244 -25.11 9.07 -12.37
C LYS A 244 -25.72 8.45 -13.62
N ASP A 245 -24.92 8.16 -14.63
CA ASP A 245 -25.41 7.69 -15.92
C ASP A 245 -25.83 6.20 -15.85
N LEU A 246 -25.14 5.37 -15.06
CA LEU A 246 -25.48 3.94 -14.85
C LEU A 246 -26.80 3.73 -14.12
N VAL A 247 -26.98 4.40 -12.99
CA VAL A 247 -28.18 4.17 -12.16
C VAL A 247 -29.42 4.61 -12.93
N LEU A 248 -29.33 5.74 -13.65
CA LEU A 248 -30.40 6.20 -14.53
C LEU A 248 -30.65 5.25 -15.71
N GLY A 249 -29.58 4.68 -16.30
CA GLY A 249 -29.70 3.65 -17.35
C GLY A 249 -30.39 2.37 -16.86
N LEU A 250 -30.11 1.95 -15.62
CA LEU A 250 -30.70 0.76 -14.98
C LEU A 250 -32.19 0.92 -14.67
N GLU A 251 -32.58 2.07 -14.11
CA GLU A 251 -33.98 2.39 -13.80
C GLU A 251 -34.86 2.27 -15.05
N LEU A 252 -34.35 2.69 -16.21
CA LEU A 252 -35.10 2.68 -17.47
C LEU A 252 -35.17 1.31 -18.15
N ILE A 253 -34.16 0.45 -17.97
CA ILE A 253 -34.24 -0.96 -18.37
C ILE A 253 -35.33 -1.64 -17.54
N ASN A 254 -35.39 -1.37 -16.24
CA ASN A 254 -36.36 -1.99 -15.32
C ASN A 254 -37.78 -1.41 -15.47
N SER A 255 -37.94 -0.11 -15.77
CA SER A 255 -39.24 0.54 -16.00
C SER A 255 -39.88 0.15 -17.33
N SER A 256 -39.15 -0.54 -18.20
CA SER A 256 -39.59 -0.88 -19.55
C SER A 256 -40.58 -2.06 -19.66
N LYS A 257 -41.05 -2.58 -18.53
CA LYS A 257 -42.14 -3.57 -18.52
C LYS A 257 -43.48 -2.99 -18.98
N ASP A 258 -43.65 -1.66 -18.94
CA ASP A 258 -44.77 -0.96 -19.58
C ASP A 258 -44.32 -0.27 -20.88
N SER A 259 -44.99 -0.67 -21.95
CA SER A 259 -44.62 -0.44 -23.34
C SER A 259 -45.27 0.82 -23.90
N SER A 260 -44.46 1.75 -24.44
CA SER A 260 -44.82 2.65 -25.56
C SER A 260 -43.80 3.78 -25.79
N ASN A 261 -42.96 4.14 -24.82
CA ASN A 261 -42.09 5.31 -24.96
C ASN A 261 -40.63 4.92 -25.28
N THR A 262 -40.28 4.87 -26.57
CA THR A 262 -38.94 4.50 -27.09
C THR A 262 -37.94 5.65 -27.07
N LEU A 263 -38.41 6.90 -27.08
CA LEU A 263 -37.56 8.11 -27.13
C LEU A 263 -36.66 8.28 -25.88
N PRO A 264 -37.15 8.06 -24.64
CA PRO A 264 -36.30 8.16 -23.45
C PRO A 264 -35.16 7.11 -23.42
N LYS A 265 -35.41 5.92 -23.99
CA LYS A 265 -34.40 4.85 -24.06
C LYS A 265 -33.26 5.21 -25.03
N TYR A 266 -33.61 5.72 -26.21
CA TYR A 266 -32.61 6.12 -27.21
C TYR A 266 -31.75 7.28 -26.71
N TYR A 267 -32.38 8.33 -26.14
CA TYR A 267 -31.68 9.47 -25.57
C TYR A 267 -30.65 9.05 -24.49
N MET A 268 -31.05 8.16 -23.58
CA MET A 268 -30.17 7.70 -22.51
C MET A 268 -29.07 6.76 -23.00
N TRP A 269 -29.34 5.96 -24.03
CA TRP A 269 -28.30 5.17 -24.69
C TRP A 269 -27.23 6.06 -25.31
N GLU A 270 -27.62 7.12 -26.03
CA GLU A 270 -26.69 8.10 -26.61
C GLU A 270 -25.87 8.83 -25.52
N LEU A 271 -26.50 9.20 -24.39
CA LEU A 271 -25.80 9.77 -23.24
C LEU A 271 -24.76 8.79 -22.65
N ASN A 272 -25.16 7.55 -22.39
CA ASN A 272 -24.24 6.51 -21.88
C ASN A 272 -23.07 6.29 -22.84
N TYR A 273 -23.34 6.28 -24.15
CA TYR A 273 -22.32 6.14 -25.17
C TYR A 273 -21.35 7.32 -25.19
N ALA A 274 -21.86 8.55 -25.10
CA ALA A 274 -21.04 9.77 -25.03
C ALA A 274 -20.15 9.79 -23.78
N SER A 275 -20.72 9.48 -22.61
CA SER A 275 -19.97 9.39 -21.35
C SER A 275 -18.93 8.28 -21.39
N SER A 276 -19.26 7.10 -21.93
CA SER A 276 -18.30 6.01 -22.10
C SER A 276 -17.11 6.41 -22.98
N LYS A 277 -17.36 7.08 -24.13
CA LYS A 277 -16.30 7.62 -24.99
C LYS A 277 -15.38 8.58 -24.23
N TYR A 278 -15.96 9.50 -23.47
CA TYR A 278 -15.20 10.46 -22.68
C TYR A 278 -14.31 9.75 -21.64
N ILE A 279 -14.89 8.79 -20.89
CA ILE A 279 -14.18 8.00 -19.88
C ILE A 279 -13.00 7.22 -20.50
N VAL A 280 -13.20 6.57 -21.66
CA VAL A 280 -12.14 5.84 -22.36
C VAL A 280 -11.00 6.77 -22.80
N GLN A 281 -11.32 8.00 -23.25
CA GLN A 281 -10.29 8.97 -23.60
C GLN A 281 -9.49 9.43 -22.37
N LEU A 282 -10.15 9.70 -21.24
CA LEU A 282 -9.46 10.04 -19.99
C LEU A 282 -8.54 8.93 -19.49
N GLU A 283 -9.01 7.68 -19.56
CA GLU A 283 -8.19 6.50 -19.24
C GLU A 283 -6.94 6.44 -20.10
N ASN A 284 -7.07 6.62 -21.42
CA ASN A 284 -5.94 6.58 -22.34
C ASN A 284 -4.93 7.70 -22.05
N ILE A 285 -5.41 8.90 -21.70
CA ILE A 285 -4.55 10.05 -21.35
C ILE A 285 -3.75 9.72 -20.08
N GLN A 286 -4.39 9.26 -19.01
CA GLN A 286 -3.70 8.96 -17.76
C GLN A 286 -2.76 7.76 -17.88
N LYS A 287 -3.14 6.70 -18.60
CA LYS A 287 -2.25 5.54 -18.85
C LYS A 287 -0.97 5.95 -19.59
N LYS A 288 -1.08 6.80 -20.61
CA LYS A 288 0.08 7.34 -21.33
C LYS A 288 0.99 8.17 -20.42
N TYR A 289 0.40 9.02 -19.57
CA TYR A 289 1.16 9.81 -18.62
C TYR A 289 1.86 8.96 -17.56
N PHE A 290 1.17 7.91 -17.07
CA PHE A 290 1.73 6.97 -16.09
C PHE A 290 2.93 6.19 -16.66
N ILE A 291 2.78 5.62 -17.87
CA ILE A 291 3.88 4.88 -18.55
C ILE A 291 5.11 5.78 -18.73
N PHE A 292 4.91 7.00 -19.22
CA PHE A 292 5.99 7.95 -19.47
C PHE A 292 6.76 8.35 -18.19
N ASN A 293 6.07 8.43 -17.06
CA ASN A 293 6.72 8.69 -15.77
C ASN A 293 7.44 7.45 -15.22
N THR A 294 6.93 6.24 -15.46
CA THR A 294 7.60 5.01 -15.02
C THR A 294 8.87 4.69 -15.83
N GLU A 295 8.93 5.03 -17.12
CA GLU A 295 10.12 4.81 -17.96
C GLU A 295 11.27 5.77 -17.63
N LYS A 296 10.97 7.02 -17.26
CA LYS A 296 11.99 8.02 -16.87
C LYS A 296 12.75 7.69 -15.58
N VAL A 297 12.26 6.76 -14.75
CA VAL A 297 12.92 6.34 -13.51
C VAL A 297 14.08 5.35 -13.79
N TRP A 298 14.20 4.84 -15.01
CA TRP A 298 15.22 3.84 -15.39
C TRP A 298 16.35 4.38 -16.28
N ASP A 299 16.31 5.65 -16.66
CA ASP A 299 17.36 6.32 -17.45
C ASP A 299 18.23 7.23 -16.57
N PHE A 300 18.91 6.66 -15.56
CA PHE A 300 20.07 7.26 -14.88
C PHE A 300 21.07 6.21 -14.41
#